data_AF-A0A182T5N8-F1
#
_entry.id   AF-A0A182T5N8-F1
#
_cell.length_a   1.000
_cell.length_b   1.000
_cell.length_c   1.000
_cell.angle_alpha   90.00
_cell.angle_beta   90.00
_cell.angle_gamma   90.00
#
_symmetry.space_group_name_H-M   'P 1'
#
loop_
_entity.id
_entity.type
_entity.pdbx_description
1 polymer ?
#
loop_
_entity_poly.entity_id
_entity_poly.type
_entity_poly.pdbx_seq_one_letter_code
_entity_poly.pdbx_strand_id
1 'polypeptide(L)'
;EKKLASLIAVEGGHSIDSRLAVLRLFYELGVRYMTLTHSCNTPWADASPIDDVRPAPAPSQLTNLSAWGRHVIWEMNRLGMMIDISHVSYGVMRDVLQHSRAPVIFSHSSAHAVFEHHRNVQDDILWELGKKKGIVMVNFYPLFVGGNTIDDVINHLNHIRTITGVDHIGLGGDYNGVAVTPDGLEDVSKYPDLFDMLANGALRTGETFEPWTREDLQKLAGLNLLRVFREVERVRDSLTDEEPFEDLIPYDEFVRANVADQPCMSDIDMHKS
;
A
#
# COMPACT_ATOMS: atom_id res chain seq x y z
N GLU A 1 28.53 3.86 -2.01
CA GLU A 1 28.80 2.74 -2.93
C GLU A 1 28.30 2.92 -4.37
N LYS A 2 27.46 3.92 -4.70
CA LYS A 2 26.94 4.16 -6.08
C LYS A 2 26.32 2.90 -6.72
N LYS A 3 25.65 2.08 -5.91
CA LYS A 3 24.90 0.89 -6.36
C LYS A 3 23.41 1.16 -6.24
N LEU A 4 22.61 0.41 -6.97
CA LEU A 4 21.15 0.38 -6.82
C LEU A 4 20.81 -0.44 -5.57
N ALA A 5 20.07 0.15 -4.64
CA ALA A 5 19.60 -0.56 -3.45
C ALA A 5 18.41 -1.44 -3.81
N SER A 6 18.49 -2.73 -3.51
CA SER A 6 17.42 -3.70 -3.75
C SER A 6 16.86 -4.15 -2.41
N LEU A 7 15.55 -4.00 -2.24
CA LEU A 7 14.81 -4.47 -1.07
C LEU A 7 13.81 -5.55 -1.50
N ILE A 8 13.44 -6.41 -0.56
CA ILE A 8 12.48 -7.49 -0.81
C ILE A 8 11.16 -7.14 -0.16
N ALA A 9 10.08 -7.46 -0.86
CA ALA A 9 8.73 -7.28 -0.41
C ALA A 9 7.87 -8.49 -0.76
N VAL A 10 6.77 -8.66 -0.03
CA VAL A 10 5.78 -9.72 -0.26
C VAL A 10 4.44 -9.07 -0.54
N GLU A 11 3.88 -9.32 -1.71
CA GLU A 11 2.58 -8.76 -2.11
C GLU A 11 1.45 -9.76 -1.83
N GLY A 12 0.80 -9.58 -0.68
CA GLY A 12 -0.37 -10.34 -0.28
C GLY A 12 -0.14 -11.21 0.96
N GLY A 13 -0.93 -10.94 1.99
CA GLY A 13 -0.86 -11.63 3.29
C GLY A 13 -1.26 -13.10 3.25
N HIS A 14 -1.82 -13.60 2.16
CA HIS A 14 -1.98 -15.05 1.97
C HIS A 14 -0.63 -15.80 1.99
N SER A 15 0.47 -15.11 1.66
CA SER A 15 1.83 -15.67 1.69
C SER A 15 2.28 -16.14 3.08
N ILE A 16 1.68 -15.63 4.16
CA ILE A 16 1.99 -16.08 5.53
C ILE A 16 1.06 -17.19 6.02
N ASP A 17 0.06 -17.59 5.22
CA ASP A 17 -0.94 -18.62 5.54
C ASP A 17 -1.53 -18.46 6.96
N SER A 18 -1.83 -17.21 7.33
CA SER A 18 -2.30 -16.83 8.67
C SER A 18 -1.42 -17.34 9.83
N ARG A 19 -0.09 -17.34 9.64
CA ARG A 19 0.90 -17.70 10.67
C ARG A 19 1.91 -16.57 10.89
N LEU A 20 1.92 -16.00 12.10
CA LEU A 20 2.90 -14.97 12.49
C LEU A 20 4.35 -15.48 12.47
N ALA A 21 4.56 -16.79 12.67
CA ALA A 21 5.89 -17.39 12.54
C ALA A 21 6.46 -17.28 11.11
N VAL A 22 5.61 -17.38 10.08
CA VAL A 22 6.02 -17.22 8.67
C VAL A 22 6.32 -15.75 8.37
N LEU A 23 5.53 -14.82 8.91
CA LEU A 23 5.80 -13.39 8.82
C LEU A 23 7.19 -13.04 9.40
N ARG A 24 7.53 -13.59 10.57
CA ARG A 24 8.85 -13.43 11.19
C ARG A 24 9.96 -14.03 10.31
N LEU A 25 9.75 -15.22 9.75
CA LEU A 25 10.70 -15.85 8.84
C LEU A 25 10.95 -14.99 7.59
N PHE A 26 9.91 -14.38 7.00
CA PHE A 26 10.07 -13.44 5.89
C PHE A 26 10.94 -12.23 6.27
N TYR A 27 10.75 -11.67 7.46
CA TYR A 27 11.58 -10.56 7.94
C TYR A 27 13.06 -10.94 8.03
N GLU A 28 13.36 -12.12 8.59
CA GLU A 28 14.71 -12.67 8.68
C GLU A 28 15.33 -12.92 7.29
N LEU A 29 14.52 -13.31 6.31
CA LEU A 29 14.93 -13.48 4.91
C LEU A 29 15.12 -12.16 4.14
N GLY A 30 14.89 -11.01 4.79
CA GLY A 30 15.16 -9.69 4.21
C GLY A 30 13.93 -8.94 3.70
N VAL A 31 12.71 -9.46 3.90
CA VAL A 31 11.47 -8.76 3.56
C VAL A 31 11.32 -7.51 4.44
N ARG A 32 10.99 -6.37 3.84
CA ARG A 32 10.85 -5.08 4.56
C ARG A 32 9.50 -4.40 4.42
N TYR A 33 8.65 -4.86 3.51
CA TYR A 33 7.23 -4.59 3.57
C TYR A 33 6.42 -5.80 3.12
N MET A 34 5.18 -5.88 3.61
CA MET A 34 4.20 -6.84 3.13
C MET A 34 2.89 -6.12 2.84
N THR A 35 2.32 -6.36 1.67
CA THR A 35 0.96 -5.92 1.30
C THR A 35 -0.05 -6.83 1.97
N LEU A 36 -0.98 -6.28 2.76
CA LEU A 36 -1.86 -7.10 3.61
C LEU A 36 -2.76 -8.04 2.78
N THR A 37 -3.22 -7.58 1.62
CA THR A 37 -3.96 -8.41 0.65
C THR A 37 -3.38 -8.22 -0.75
N HIS A 38 -3.76 -9.09 -1.68
CA HIS A 38 -3.67 -8.78 -3.11
C HIS A 38 -5.11 -8.55 -3.61
N SER A 39 -5.49 -9.01 -4.79
CA SER A 39 -6.86 -8.91 -5.33
C SER A 39 -7.86 -9.92 -4.72
N CYS A 40 -7.62 -10.39 -3.50
CA CYS A 40 -8.38 -11.43 -2.83
C CYS A 40 -8.25 -11.29 -1.32
N ASN A 41 -9.30 -11.67 -0.59
CA ASN A 41 -9.32 -11.52 0.86
C ASN A 41 -8.40 -12.57 1.49
N THR A 42 -7.95 -12.25 2.69
CA THR A 42 -7.42 -13.23 3.64
C THR A 42 -8.49 -13.45 4.73
N PRO A 43 -8.35 -14.45 5.61
CA PRO A 43 -9.25 -14.64 6.76
C PRO A 43 -9.38 -13.43 7.68
N TRP A 44 -8.42 -12.52 7.60
CA TRP A 44 -8.21 -11.46 8.57
C TRP A 44 -8.17 -10.05 7.95
N ALA A 45 -8.29 -9.94 6.61
CA ALA A 45 -8.32 -8.67 5.89
C ALA A 45 -9.08 -8.78 4.55
N ASP A 46 -10.00 -7.85 4.31
CA ASP A 46 -10.70 -7.70 3.03
C ASP A 46 -9.86 -6.96 1.98
N ALA A 47 -9.91 -7.42 0.73
CA ALA A 47 -9.28 -6.80 -0.42
C ALA A 47 -10.22 -5.82 -1.14
N SER A 48 -9.63 -4.83 -1.81
CA SER A 48 -10.31 -3.74 -2.51
C SER A 48 -11.38 -4.14 -3.53
N PRO A 49 -11.37 -5.30 -4.22
CA PRO A 49 -12.48 -5.66 -5.10
C PRO A 49 -13.84 -5.67 -4.39
N ILE A 50 -13.87 -5.84 -3.06
CA ILE A 50 -15.11 -5.79 -2.27
C ILE A 50 -15.82 -4.43 -2.35
N ASP A 51 -15.07 -3.34 -2.57
CA ASP A 51 -15.61 -1.98 -2.65
C ASP A 51 -16.30 -1.69 -4.00
N ASP A 52 -16.00 -2.50 -5.03
CA ASP A 52 -16.57 -2.41 -6.37
C ASP A 52 -17.81 -3.32 -6.55
N VAL A 53 -18.12 -4.17 -5.57
CA VAL A 53 -19.29 -5.05 -5.63
C VAL A 53 -20.59 -4.23 -5.60
N ARG A 54 -21.55 -4.61 -6.45
CA ARG A 54 -22.88 -4.00 -6.55
C ARG A 54 -23.99 -5.09 -6.52
N PRO A 55 -24.95 -5.04 -5.57
CA PRO A 55 -25.06 -4.06 -4.48
C PRO A 55 -23.90 -4.18 -3.48
N ALA A 56 -23.57 -3.07 -2.81
CA ALA A 56 -22.50 -3.07 -1.81
C ALA A 56 -22.81 -4.09 -0.69
N PRO A 57 -21.81 -4.86 -0.20
CA PRO A 57 -22.01 -5.81 0.88
C PRO A 57 -22.55 -5.12 2.13
N ALA A 58 -23.45 -5.80 2.86
CA ALA A 58 -23.89 -5.32 4.16
C ALA A 58 -22.70 -5.29 5.14
N PRO A 59 -22.67 -4.37 6.12
CA PRO A 59 -21.56 -4.29 7.08
C PRO A 59 -21.24 -5.61 7.80
N SER A 60 -22.25 -6.47 8.02
CA SER A 60 -22.07 -7.80 8.62
C SER A 60 -21.34 -8.82 7.74
N GLN A 61 -21.16 -8.51 6.45
CA GLN A 61 -20.46 -9.35 5.47
C GLN A 61 -19.01 -8.89 5.27
N LEU A 62 -18.62 -7.74 5.82
CA LEU A 62 -17.26 -7.22 5.76
C LEU A 62 -16.47 -7.77 6.94
N THR A 63 -15.30 -8.32 6.66
CA THR A 63 -14.30 -8.66 7.67
C THR A 63 -13.60 -7.38 8.16
N ASN A 64 -13.40 -6.41 7.25
CA ASN A 64 -12.43 -5.33 7.40
C ASN A 64 -11.10 -5.90 7.92
N LEU A 65 -10.46 -5.28 8.91
CA LEU A 65 -9.35 -5.89 9.63
C LEU A 65 -9.89 -6.64 10.86
N SER A 66 -9.73 -7.97 10.88
CA SER A 66 -10.24 -8.80 11.98
C SER A 66 -9.49 -8.54 13.29
N ALA A 67 -9.96 -9.16 14.39
CA ALA A 67 -9.26 -9.07 15.67
C ALA A 67 -7.87 -9.69 15.60
N TRP A 68 -7.75 -10.86 14.98
CA TRP A 68 -6.44 -11.46 14.73
C TRP A 68 -5.61 -10.69 13.69
N GLY A 69 -6.23 -10.10 12.66
CA GLY A 69 -5.57 -9.22 11.71
C GLY A 69 -4.88 -8.02 12.37
N ARG A 70 -5.42 -7.52 13.50
CA ARG A 70 -4.73 -6.50 14.31
C ARG A 70 -3.43 -7.02 14.93
N HIS A 71 -3.33 -8.30 15.27
CA HIS A 71 -2.07 -8.90 15.72
C HIS A 71 -1.04 -8.99 14.59
N VAL A 72 -1.47 -9.18 13.34
CA VAL A 72 -0.58 -9.14 12.17
C VAL A 72 0.09 -7.78 12.04
N ILE A 73 -0.70 -6.69 12.01
CA ILE A 73 -0.10 -5.34 11.87
C ILE A 73 0.71 -4.94 13.10
N TRP A 74 0.33 -5.42 14.29
CA TRP A 74 1.13 -5.20 15.50
C TRP A 74 2.48 -5.91 15.39
N GLU A 75 2.51 -7.16 14.93
CA GLU A 75 3.76 -7.92 14.76
C GLU A 75 4.64 -7.27 13.67
N MET A 76 4.05 -6.73 12.60
CA MET A 76 4.78 -5.93 11.62
C MET A 76 5.40 -4.67 12.24
N ASN A 77 4.67 -3.96 13.11
CA ASN A 77 5.23 -2.83 13.86
C ASN A 77 6.37 -3.27 14.80
N ARG A 78 6.21 -4.38 15.53
CA ARG A 78 7.24 -4.92 16.43
C ARG A 78 8.50 -5.34 15.67
N LEU A 79 8.36 -5.93 14.48
CA LEU A 79 9.48 -6.30 13.62
C LEU A 79 10.15 -5.12 12.93
N GLY A 80 9.45 -4.00 12.75
CA GLY A 80 9.90 -2.92 11.86
C GLY A 80 9.76 -3.29 10.40
N MET A 81 8.71 -4.05 10.07
CA MET A 81 8.27 -4.29 8.70
C MET A 81 7.23 -3.22 8.33
N MET A 82 7.44 -2.51 7.22
CA MET A 82 6.44 -1.54 6.74
C MET A 82 5.14 -2.26 6.37
N ILE A 83 4.02 -1.71 6.82
CA ILE A 83 2.69 -2.20 6.45
C ILE A 83 2.31 -1.53 5.14
N ASP A 84 2.10 -2.34 4.11
CA ASP A 84 1.59 -1.88 2.82
C ASP A 84 0.09 -2.15 2.72
N ILE A 85 -0.66 -1.07 2.47
CA ILE A 85 -2.12 -1.07 2.33
C ILE A 85 -2.57 -0.75 0.89
N SER A 86 -1.68 -0.92 -0.11
CA SER A 86 -2.15 -1.18 -1.47
C SER A 86 -2.98 -2.47 -1.51
N HIS A 87 -3.89 -2.58 -2.48
CA HIS A 87 -4.85 -3.69 -2.67
C HIS A 87 -5.93 -3.90 -1.61
N VAL A 88 -5.84 -3.34 -0.41
CA VAL A 88 -6.82 -3.58 0.68
C VAL A 88 -8.11 -2.77 0.47
N SER A 89 -9.21 -3.19 1.09
CA SER A 89 -10.48 -2.44 1.05
C SER A 89 -10.42 -1.13 1.84
N TYR A 90 -11.33 -0.20 1.53
CA TYR A 90 -11.48 1.05 2.27
C TYR A 90 -11.64 0.83 3.79
N GLY A 91 -12.38 -0.20 4.19
CA GLY A 91 -12.53 -0.56 5.60
C GLY A 91 -11.20 -0.96 6.25
N VAL A 92 -10.39 -1.78 5.58
CA VAL A 92 -9.04 -2.15 6.06
C VAL A 92 -8.11 -0.93 6.10
N MET A 93 -8.16 -0.04 5.11
CA MET A 93 -7.33 1.19 5.13
C MET A 93 -7.58 1.99 6.42
N ARG A 94 -8.85 2.17 6.79
CA ARG A 94 -9.24 2.89 8.02
C ARG A 94 -8.76 2.19 9.28
N ASP A 95 -9.00 0.89 9.38
CA ASP A 95 -8.62 0.11 10.56
C ASP A 95 -7.10 0.11 10.76
N VAL A 96 -6.32 -0.06 9.69
CA VAL A 96 -4.86 -0.04 9.76
C VAL A 96 -4.34 1.32 10.18
N LEU A 97 -4.84 2.42 9.59
CA LEU A 97 -4.44 3.78 9.97
C LEU A 97 -4.80 4.09 11.42
N GLN A 98 -5.90 3.55 11.94
CA GLN A 98 -6.29 3.71 13.33
C GLN A 98 -5.36 2.96 14.28
N HIS A 99 -5.00 1.71 13.97
CA HIS A 99 -4.36 0.78 14.92
C HIS A 99 -2.84 0.66 14.77
N SER A 100 -2.27 0.97 13.60
CA SER A 100 -0.82 0.91 13.40
C SER A 100 -0.09 1.92 14.30
N ARG A 101 0.96 1.45 14.98
CA ARG A 101 1.87 2.27 15.79
C ARG A 101 2.90 3.02 14.93
N ALA A 102 3.19 2.51 13.74
CA ALA A 102 4.13 3.12 12.81
C ALA A 102 3.41 3.70 11.57
N PRO A 103 4.04 4.64 10.84
CA PRO A 103 3.54 5.08 9.55
C PRO A 103 3.42 3.90 8.57
N VAL A 104 2.43 3.97 7.69
CA VAL A 104 2.14 2.93 6.69
C VAL A 104 2.41 3.44 5.28
N ILE A 105 2.46 2.51 4.33
CA ILE A 105 2.68 2.83 2.91
C ILE A 105 1.49 2.35 2.07
N PHE A 106 1.23 3.05 0.98
CA PHE A 106 0.66 2.42 -0.22
C PHE A 106 1.82 2.30 -1.21
N SER A 107 2.26 1.08 -1.52
CA SER A 107 3.44 0.88 -2.37
C SER A 107 3.17 1.13 -3.86
N HIS A 108 1.90 1.03 -4.29
CA HIS A 108 1.42 1.31 -5.65
C HIS A 108 -0.10 1.56 -5.67
N SER A 109 -0.51 2.79 -5.37
CA SER A 109 -1.91 3.26 -5.49
C SER A 109 -1.98 4.73 -5.89
N SER A 110 -3.05 5.11 -6.61
CA SER A 110 -3.26 6.48 -7.10
C SER A 110 -4.45 7.15 -6.39
N ALA A 111 -4.82 8.38 -6.77
CA ALA A 111 -5.90 9.14 -6.12
C ALA A 111 -7.30 8.84 -6.71
N HIS A 112 -8.26 8.53 -5.83
CA HIS A 112 -9.61 8.12 -6.22
C HIS A 112 -10.44 9.28 -6.77
N ALA A 113 -10.24 10.50 -6.28
CA ALA A 113 -10.97 11.67 -6.78
C ALA A 113 -10.56 12.08 -8.22
N VAL A 114 -9.37 11.66 -8.67
CA VAL A 114 -8.91 11.86 -10.06
C VAL A 114 -9.51 10.78 -10.97
N PHE A 115 -9.50 9.51 -10.52
CA PHE A 115 -10.17 8.42 -11.19
C PHE A 115 -10.80 7.44 -10.19
N GLU A 116 -12.12 7.29 -10.26
CA GLU A 116 -12.92 6.44 -9.38
C GLU A 116 -12.66 4.97 -9.71
N HIS A 117 -11.72 4.38 -8.98
CA HIS A 117 -11.35 2.97 -9.08
C HIS A 117 -11.06 2.44 -7.67
N HIS A 118 -11.53 1.24 -7.34
CA HIS A 118 -11.39 0.67 -6.00
C HIS A 118 -9.94 0.48 -5.53
N ARG A 119 -8.97 0.48 -6.46
CA ARG A 119 -7.52 0.44 -6.17
C ARG A 119 -6.92 1.79 -5.76
N ASN A 120 -7.65 2.88 -5.95
CA ASN A 120 -7.22 4.23 -5.64
C ASN A 120 -7.67 4.68 -4.25
N VAL A 121 -6.91 5.59 -3.68
CA VAL A 121 -7.05 6.07 -2.30
C VAL A 121 -8.00 7.26 -2.25
N GLN A 122 -9.01 7.19 -1.38
CA GLN A 122 -9.97 8.27 -1.12
C GLN A 122 -9.33 9.42 -0.34
N ASP A 123 -9.85 10.64 -0.53
CA ASP A 123 -9.26 11.87 0.01
C ASP A 123 -9.21 11.89 1.55
N ASP A 124 -10.21 11.30 2.21
CA ASP A 124 -10.23 11.15 3.67
C ASP A 124 -9.12 10.21 4.17
N ILE A 125 -8.85 9.12 3.44
CA ILE A 125 -7.73 8.21 3.72
C ILE A 125 -6.39 8.91 3.48
N LEU A 126 -6.26 9.69 2.39
CA LEU A 126 -5.06 10.48 2.12
C LEU A 126 -4.78 11.46 3.26
N TRP A 127 -5.81 12.15 3.75
CA TRP A 127 -5.67 13.09 4.85
C TRP A 127 -5.22 12.40 6.16
N GLU A 128 -5.82 11.26 6.51
CA GLU A 128 -5.41 10.48 7.68
C GLU A 128 -3.99 9.90 7.52
N LEU A 129 -3.63 9.47 6.32
CA LEU A 129 -2.27 9.01 5.98
C LEU A 129 -1.25 10.11 6.25
N GLY A 130 -1.53 11.36 5.83
CA GLY A 130 -0.70 12.53 6.09
C GLY A 130 -0.50 12.76 7.59
N LYS A 131 -1.59 12.71 8.38
CA LYS A 131 -1.51 12.81 9.85
C LYS A 131 -0.67 11.72 10.50
N LYS A 132 -0.78 10.49 9.99
CA LYS A 132 -0.01 9.33 10.42
C LYS A 132 1.41 9.29 9.84
N LYS A 133 1.79 10.34 9.10
CA LYS A 133 3.10 10.51 8.47
C LYS A 133 3.46 9.41 7.46
N GLY A 134 2.46 8.71 6.93
CA GLY A 134 2.63 7.66 5.93
C GLY A 134 3.04 8.21 4.55
N ILE A 135 2.98 7.36 3.54
CA ILE A 135 3.28 7.71 2.15
C ILE A 135 2.38 6.95 1.19
N VAL A 136 1.92 7.61 0.14
CA VAL A 136 1.30 6.98 -1.03
C VAL A 136 2.27 7.05 -2.20
N MET A 137 2.59 5.90 -2.77
CA MET A 137 3.48 5.77 -3.91
C MET A 137 2.62 5.57 -5.16
N VAL A 138 2.62 6.58 -6.04
CA VAL A 138 1.66 6.67 -7.15
C VAL A 138 1.91 5.58 -8.19
N ASN A 139 0.84 4.85 -8.54
CA ASN A 139 0.82 3.80 -9.55
C ASN A 139 0.66 4.40 -10.96
N PHE A 140 1.26 3.77 -11.97
CA PHE A 140 1.20 4.23 -13.36
C PHE A 140 0.23 3.42 -14.21
N TYR A 141 -0.43 2.40 -13.68
CA TYR A 141 -1.29 1.52 -14.48
C TYR A 141 -2.47 2.30 -15.09
N PRO A 142 -2.62 2.35 -16.43
CA PRO A 142 -3.68 3.13 -17.08
C PRO A 142 -5.09 2.82 -16.60
N LEU A 143 -5.40 1.56 -16.25
CA LEU A 143 -6.71 1.20 -15.72
C LEU A 143 -6.98 1.73 -14.31
N PHE A 144 -5.93 2.08 -13.55
CA PHE A 144 -6.07 2.72 -12.23
C PHE A 144 -5.91 4.23 -12.33
N VAL A 145 -5.16 4.72 -13.32
CA VAL A 145 -4.93 6.15 -13.55
C VAL A 145 -6.12 6.81 -14.26
N GLY A 146 -6.94 6.05 -15.01
CA GLY A 146 -8.08 6.62 -15.73
C GLY A 146 -7.70 7.35 -17.01
N GLY A 147 -6.51 7.08 -17.52
CA GLY A 147 -5.90 7.71 -18.68
C GLY A 147 -4.62 6.96 -19.04
N ASN A 148 -4.03 7.28 -20.19
CA ASN A 148 -2.88 6.54 -20.71
C ASN A 148 -1.66 7.43 -20.95
N THR A 149 -1.55 8.57 -20.26
CA THR A 149 -0.47 9.53 -20.46
C THR A 149 0.28 9.85 -19.17
N ILE A 150 1.54 10.30 -19.30
CA ILE A 150 2.30 10.88 -18.17
C ILE A 150 1.57 12.05 -17.51
N ASP A 151 0.78 12.82 -18.27
CA ASP A 151 -0.03 13.93 -17.77
C ASP A 151 -1.05 13.44 -16.73
N ASP A 152 -1.69 12.28 -16.99
CA ASP A 152 -2.65 11.69 -16.07
C ASP A 152 -2.00 11.28 -14.73
N VAL A 153 -0.77 10.74 -14.79
CA VAL A 153 0.02 10.43 -13.58
C VAL A 153 0.37 11.70 -12.80
N ILE A 154 0.74 12.78 -13.49
CA ILE A 154 1.01 14.09 -12.87
C ILE A 154 -0.25 14.65 -12.19
N ASN A 155 -1.44 14.44 -12.77
CA ASN A 155 -2.70 14.87 -12.17
C ASN A 155 -2.94 14.18 -10.81
N HIS A 156 -2.65 12.88 -10.69
CA HIS A 156 -2.71 12.19 -9.40
C HIS A 156 -1.68 12.75 -8.40
N LEU A 157 -0.43 12.95 -8.81
CA LEU A 157 0.62 13.52 -7.94
C LEU A 157 0.22 14.90 -7.41
N ASN A 158 -0.28 15.78 -8.28
CA ASN A 158 -0.70 17.11 -7.90
C ASN A 158 -1.95 17.10 -7.00
N HIS A 159 -2.94 16.25 -7.29
CA HIS A 159 -4.12 16.09 -6.43
C HIS A 159 -3.71 15.67 -5.01
N ILE A 160 -2.89 14.62 -4.88
CA ILE A 160 -2.40 14.14 -3.58
C ILE A 160 -1.59 15.22 -2.84
N ARG A 161 -0.79 16.01 -3.58
CA ARG A 161 -0.03 17.16 -3.04
C ARG A 161 -0.95 18.19 -2.41
N THR A 162 -2.14 18.44 -2.97
CA THR A 162 -3.10 19.39 -2.39
C THR A 162 -3.67 18.95 -1.04
N ILE A 163 -3.76 17.64 -0.80
CA ILE A 163 -4.38 17.08 0.41
C ILE A 163 -3.35 16.85 1.51
N THR A 164 -2.25 16.21 1.15
CA THR A 164 -1.26 15.72 2.12
C THR A 164 -0.05 16.63 2.22
N GLY A 165 0.20 17.47 1.22
CA GLY A 165 1.49 18.10 1.01
C GLY A 165 2.51 17.12 0.40
N VAL A 166 3.65 17.67 -0.03
CA VAL A 166 4.68 16.90 -0.75
C VAL A 166 5.34 15.78 0.07
N ASP A 167 5.28 15.87 1.40
CA ASP A 167 6.00 14.96 2.28
C ASP A 167 5.42 13.53 2.25
N HIS A 168 4.23 13.30 1.70
CA HIS A 168 3.56 11.99 1.78
C HIS A 168 3.42 11.29 0.42
N ILE A 169 4.25 11.68 -0.54
CA ILE A 169 4.15 11.21 -1.93
C ILE A 169 5.43 10.51 -2.34
N GLY A 170 5.29 9.36 -3.00
CA GLY A 170 6.36 8.62 -3.65
C GLY A 170 5.93 8.09 -5.01
N LEU A 171 6.77 7.25 -5.62
CA LEU A 171 6.50 6.64 -6.92
C LEU A 171 6.51 5.11 -6.80
N GLY A 172 5.45 4.48 -7.28
CA GLY A 172 5.18 3.05 -7.18
C GLY A 172 4.65 2.53 -8.51
N GLY A 173 5.44 2.69 -9.57
CA GLY A 173 4.95 2.63 -10.95
C GLY A 173 4.41 1.27 -11.43
N ASP A 174 4.56 0.21 -10.65
CA ASP A 174 4.01 -1.13 -10.96
C ASP A 174 4.54 -1.74 -12.28
N TYR A 175 5.75 -1.34 -12.68
CA TYR A 175 6.41 -1.87 -13.87
C TYR A 175 6.60 -3.38 -13.78
N ASN A 176 6.28 -4.10 -14.88
CA ASN A 176 6.25 -5.56 -14.97
C ASN A 176 5.18 -6.26 -14.11
N GLY A 177 4.38 -5.54 -13.32
CA GLY A 177 3.18 -6.05 -12.66
C GLY A 177 1.91 -5.87 -13.50
N VAL A 178 1.96 -4.97 -14.48
CA VAL A 178 0.80 -4.54 -15.27
C VAL A 178 0.94 -4.84 -16.76
N ALA A 179 -0.19 -4.96 -17.45
CA ALA A 179 -0.21 -5.30 -18.88
C ALA A 179 0.20 -4.13 -19.80
N VAL A 180 0.01 -2.88 -19.36
CA VAL A 180 0.28 -1.66 -20.14
C VAL A 180 0.72 -0.54 -19.20
N THR A 181 1.50 0.40 -19.73
CA THR A 181 1.98 1.60 -19.04
C THR A 181 1.60 2.86 -19.84
N PRO A 182 1.62 4.06 -19.24
CA PRO A 182 1.26 5.30 -19.93
C PRO A 182 2.28 5.70 -21.00
N ASP A 183 1.81 6.38 -22.04
CA ASP A 183 2.62 7.09 -23.02
C ASP A 183 3.43 8.21 -22.34
N GLY A 184 4.75 8.19 -22.55
CA GLY A 184 5.74 8.97 -21.81
C GLY A 184 6.28 8.29 -20.54
N LEU A 185 5.75 7.12 -20.16
CA LEU A 185 6.19 6.31 -19.01
C LEU A 185 6.31 4.82 -19.39
N GLU A 186 6.76 4.53 -20.60
CA GLU A 186 6.76 3.16 -21.15
C GLU A 186 7.56 2.17 -20.31
N ASP A 187 8.67 2.61 -19.73
CA ASP A 187 9.57 1.78 -18.92
C ASP A 187 10.31 2.59 -17.83
N VAL A 188 11.11 1.88 -17.03
CA VAL A 188 11.86 2.47 -15.90
C VAL A 188 12.91 3.51 -16.30
N SER A 189 13.23 3.68 -17.59
CA SER A 189 14.11 4.75 -18.05
C SER A 189 13.44 6.12 -18.12
N LYS A 190 12.11 6.18 -17.96
CA LYS A 190 11.26 7.37 -18.16
C LYS A 190 11.04 8.24 -16.93
N TYR A 191 11.53 7.83 -15.76
CA TYR A 191 11.46 8.67 -14.56
C TYR A 191 12.04 10.08 -14.76
N PRO A 192 13.16 10.32 -15.47
CA PRO A 192 13.65 11.67 -15.74
C PRO A 192 12.61 12.56 -16.45
N ASP A 193 11.88 12.02 -17.43
CA ASP A 193 10.86 12.76 -18.18
C ASP A 193 9.73 13.26 -17.25
N LEU A 194 9.29 12.41 -16.32
CA LEU A 194 8.32 12.79 -15.27
C LEU A 194 8.84 13.92 -14.38
N PHE A 195 10.09 13.81 -13.94
CA PHE A 195 10.70 14.82 -13.07
C PHE A 195 10.89 16.16 -13.78
N ASP A 196 11.28 16.15 -15.04
CA ASP A 196 11.42 17.35 -15.85
C ASP A 196 10.06 18.05 -16.04
N MET A 197 9.00 17.30 -16.31
CA MET A 197 7.65 17.86 -16.41
C MET A 197 7.15 18.45 -15.08
N LEU A 198 7.37 17.76 -13.96
CA LEU A 198 7.04 18.27 -12.63
C LEU A 198 7.83 19.54 -12.28
N ALA A 199 9.12 19.60 -12.63
CA ALA A 199 9.98 20.75 -12.41
C ALA A 199 9.59 21.96 -13.29
N ASN A 200 9.11 21.69 -14.50
CA ASN A 200 8.66 22.74 -15.44
C ASN A 200 7.24 23.24 -15.11
N GLY A 201 6.42 22.44 -14.43
CA GLY A 201 5.05 22.81 -14.07
C GLY A 201 4.10 22.85 -15.28
N ALA A 202 4.32 22.00 -16.28
CA ALA A 202 3.53 21.98 -17.51
C ALA A 202 3.23 20.56 -17.98
N LEU A 203 1.97 20.32 -18.36
CA LEU A 203 1.48 19.11 -19.00
C LEU A 203 1.72 19.17 -20.52
N ARG A 204 1.69 18.03 -21.21
CA ARG A 204 1.80 17.98 -22.68
C ARG A 204 0.59 18.62 -23.37
N THR A 205 -0.56 18.64 -22.69
CA THR A 205 -1.75 19.39 -23.13
C THR A 205 -1.55 20.90 -23.17
N GLY A 206 -0.51 21.42 -22.50
CA GLY A 206 -0.25 22.85 -22.34
C GLY A 206 -0.85 23.47 -21.07
N GLU A 207 -1.60 22.71 -20.28
CA GLU A 207 -2.03 23.14 -18.94
C GLU A 207 -0.84 23.23 -17.98
N THR A 208 -0.84 24.23 -17.10
CA THR A 208 0.25 24.50 -16.16
C THR A 208 -0.19 24.35 -14.71
N PHE A 209 0.73 23.94 -13.85
CA PHE A 209 0.55 23.81 -12.40
C PHE A 209 1.74 24.41 -11.65
N GLU A 210 1.63 24.57 -10.33
CA GLU A 210 2.74 25.06 -9.51
C GLU A 210 3.94 24.09 -9.61
N PRO A 211 5.09 24.54 -10.15
CA PRO A 211 6.26 23.70 -10.32
C PRO A 211 6.69 23.04 -9.01
N TRP A 212 7.17 21.81 -9.10
CA TRP A 212 7.77 21.13 -7.96
C TRP A 212 9.19 21.64 -7.78
N THR A 213 9.52 22.06 -6.56
CA THR A 213 10.87 22.53 -6.24
C THR A 213 11.89 21.38 -6.29
N ARG A 214 13.18 21.70 -6.32
CA ARG A 214 14.23 20.68 -6.24
C ARG A 214 14.08 19.84 -4.97
N GLU A 215 13.74 20.48 -3.86
CA GLU A 215 13.51 19.84 -2.57
C GLU A 215 12.30 18.89 -2.63
N ASP A 216 11.21 19.31 -3.28
CA ASP A 216 10.02 18.48 -3.50
C ASP A 216 10.33 17.24 -4.33
N LEU A 217 11.11 17.40 -5.38
CA LEU A 217 11.52 16.29 -6.25
C LEU A 217 12.47 15.32 -5.52
N GLN A 218 13.37 15.80 -4.66
CA GLN A 218 14.19 14.91 -3.83
C GLN A 218 13.35 14.09 -2.85
N LYS A 219 12.30 14.71 -2.28
CA LYS A 219 11.31 14.02 -1.45
C LYS A 219 10.58 12.92 -2.21
N LEU A 220 10.04 13.26 -3.38
CA LEU A 220 9.38 12.33 -4.29
C LEU A 220 10.29 11.17 -4.73
N ALA A 221 11.55 11.46 -5.06
CA ALA A 221 12.53 10.48 -5.53
C ALA A 221 12.89 9.41 -4.48
N GLY A 222 12.67 9.68 -3.19
CA GLY A 222 12.87 8.65 -2.16
C GLY A 222 13.11 9.16 -0.76
N LEU A 223 13.35 10.47 -0.52
CA LEU A 223 13.54 10.93 0.86
C LEU A 223 12.27 10.73 1.72
N ASN A 224 11.08 10.77 1.12
CA ASN A 224 9.83 10.45 1.81
C ASN A 224 9.76 8.98 2.24
N LEU A 225 10.09 8.05 1.33
CA LEU A 225 10.14 6.61 1.65
C LEU A 225 11.18 6.34 2.74
N LEU A 226 12.38 6.93 2.63
CA LEU A 226 13.43 6.78 3.64
C LEU A 226 13.03 7.37 4.99
N ARG A 227 12.23 8.45 5.03
CA ARG A 227 11.66 8.95 6.28
C ARG A 227 10.72 7.92 6.90
N VAL A 228 9.74 7.44 6.14
CA VAL A 228 8.77 6.45 6.62
C VAL A 228 9.48 5.20 7.12
N PHE A 229 10.44 4.69 6.36
CA PHE A 229 11.16 3.48 6.73
C PHE A 229 11.94 3.66 8.05
N ARG A 230 12.62 4.80 8.24
CA ARG A 230 13.30 5.10 9.52
C ARG A 230 12.33 5.22 10.69
N GLU A 231 11.14 5.78 10.49
CA GLU A 231 10.11 5.84 11.54
C GLU A 231 9.61 4.44 11.91
N VAL A 232 9.45 3.54 10.94
CA VAL A 232 9.11 2.14 11.19
C VAL A 232 10.19 1.43 11.99
N GLU A 233 11.47 1.65 11.67
CA GLU A 233 12.59 1.12 12.46
C GLU A 233 12.65 1.70 13.88
N ARG A 234 12.33 2.99 14.06
CA ARG A 234 12.23 3.61 15.39
C ARG A 234 11.13 2.98 16.23
N VAL A 235 9.98 2.66 15.63
CA VAL A 235 8.89 1.97 16.33
C VAL A 235 9.35 0.58 16.76
N ARG A 236 9.99 -0.21 15.87
CA ARG A 236 10.61 -1.49 16.24
C ARG A 236 11.51 -1.35 17.47
N ASP A 237 12.43 -0.38 17.44
CA ASP A 237 13.40 -0.18 18.51
C ASP A 237 12.73 0.17 19.86
N SER A 238 11.57 0.84 19.82
CA SER A 238 10.76 1.15 21.00
C SER A 238 9.95 -0.03 21.54
N LEU A 239 9.85 -1.14 20.81
CA LEU A 239 9.07 -2.33 21.15
C LEU A 239 9.98 -3.53 21.47
N THR A 240 11.24 -3.28 21.82
CA THR A 240 12.24 -4.32 22.08
C THR A 240 11.94 -5.19 23.30
N ASP A 241 11.19 -4.65 24.28
CA ASP A 241 10.76 -5.37 25.48
C ASP A 241 9.40 -6.09 25.31
N GLU A 242 8.78 -6.01 24.13
CA GLU A 242 7.49 -6.63 23.84
C GLU A 242 7.69 -8.03 23.24
N GLU A 243 7.04 -9.03 23.84
CA GLU A 243 7.09 -10.42 23.36
C GLU A 243 6.22 -10.60 22.10
N PRO A 244 6.62 -11.47 21.15
CA PRO A 244 5.81 -11.73 19.96
C PRO A 244 4.47 -12.36 20.31
N PHE A 245 3.43 -12.05 19.54
CA PHE A 245 2.22 -12.85 19.57
C PHE A 245 2.49 -14.26 19.01
N GLU A 246 1.99 -15.26 19.73
CA GLU A 246 2.10 -16.69 19.38
C GLU A 246 0.75 -17.33 19.02
N ASP A 247 -0.35 -16.58 19.16
CA ASP A 247 -1.69 -17.09 18.91
C ASP A 247 -1.91 -17.48 17.44
N LEU A 248 -2.45 -18.68 17.24
CA LEU A 248 -3.03 -19.07 15.96
C LEU A 248 -4.30 -18.26 15.70
N ILE A 249 -4.60 -18.03 14.43
CA ILE A 249 -5.87 -17.40 14.06
C ILE A 249 -7.05 -18.27 14.56
N PRO A 250 -8.07 -17.69 15.19
CA PRO A 250 -9.24 -18.43 15.62
C PRO A 250 -9.97 -19.08 14.43
N TYR A 251 -10.43 -20.33 14.61
CA TYR A 251 -11.13 -21.07 13.56
C TYR A 251 -12.41 -20.37 13.06
N ASP A 252 -13.10 -19.61 13.92
CA ASP A 252 -14.30 -18.89 13.51
C ASP A 252 -14.00 -17.70 12.59
N GLU A 253 -12.82 -17.07 12.70
CA GLU A 253 -12.38 -16.05 11.73
C GLU A 253 -12.11 -16.68 10.35
N PHE A 254 -11.50 -17.86 10.29
CA PHE A 254 -11.35 -18.64 9.05
C PHE A 254 -12.71 -18.96 8.40
N VAL A 255 -13.69 -19.41 9.19
CA VAL A 255 -15.01 -19.76 8.65
C VAL A 255 -15.76 -18.53 8.14
N ARG A 256 -15.70 -17.41 8.88
CA ARG A 256 -16.40 -16.17 8.51
C ARG A 256 -15.94 -15.58 7.18
N ALA A 257 -14.65 -15.66 6.87
CA ALA A 257 -14.11 -15.15 5.63
C ALA A 257 -14.50 -15.98 4.37
N ASN A 258 -15.34 -17.01 4.53
CA ASN A 258 -15.79 -17.92 3.47
C ASN A 258 -14.62 -18.49 2.66
N VAL A 259 -13.58 -18.89 3.40
CA VAL A 259 -12.23 -19.21 2.91
C VAL A 259 -12.19 -20.35 1.90
N ALA A 260 -13.10 -21.33 2.00
CA ALA A 260 -13.10 -22.51 1.14
C ALA A 260 -13.33 -22.19 -0.35
N ASP A 261 -13.89 -21.00 -0.66
CA ASP A 261 -14.22 -20.59 -2.03
C ASP A 261 -13.27 -19.50 -2.58
N GLN A 262 -12.24 -19.11 -1.84
CA GLN A 262 -11.35 -18.00 -2.23
C GLN A 262 -10.08 -18.50 -2.94
N PRO A 263 -9.67 -17.88 -4.07
CA PRO A 263 -8.56 -18.37 -4.91
C PRO A 263 -7.16 -18.21 -4.28
N CYS A 264 -7.05 -17.55 -3.13
CA CYS A 264 -5.77 -17.13 -2.56
C CYS A 264 -5.39 -17.85 -1.28
N MET A 265 -5.90 -19.05 -0.96
CA MET A 265 -5.46 -19.77 0.25
C MET A 265 -5.24 -21.26 0.08
N SER A 266 -4.44 -21.80 1.01
CA SER A 266 -4.19 -23.21 1.26
C SER A 266 -5.44 -23.92 1.81
N ASP A 267 -5.46 -25.25 1.69
CA ASP A 267 -6.53 -26.14 2.09
C ASP A 267 -6.97 -25.95 3.57
N ILE A 268 -8.25 -25.62 3.77
CA ILE A 268 -8.87 -25.36 5.08
C ILE A 268 -8.76 -26.55 6.04
N ASP A 269 -8.62 -27.77 5.50
CA ASP A 269 -8.53 -29.00 6.29
C ASP A 269 -7.23 -29.09 7.11
N MET A 270 -6.20 -28.29 6.79
CA MET A 270 -4.97 -28.19 7.58
C MET A 270 -5.16 -27.48 8.94
N HIS A 271 -6.29 -26.79 9.15
CA HIS A 271 -6.56 -25.98 10.35
C HIS A 271 -7.62 -26.58 11.28
N LYS A 272 -8.07 -27.81 11.02
CA LYS A 272 -9.12 -28.50 11.81
C LYS A 272 -8.64 -29.18 13.10
N SER A 273 -7.34 -29.11 13.43
CA SER A 273 -6.74 -29.78 14.59
C SER A 273 -6.36 -28.81 15.70
#